data_AF-A0A7S0DZD5-F1
#
_entry.id   AF-A0A7S0DZD5-F1
#
_cell.length_a   1.000
_cell.length_b   1.000
_cell.length_c   1.000
_cell.angle_alpha   90.00
_cell.angle_beta   90.00
_cell.angle_gamma   90.00
#
_symmetry.space_group_name_H-M   'P 1'
#
loop_
_entity.id
_entity.type
_entity.pdbx_description
1 polymer ?
#
loop_
_entity_poly.entity_id
_entity_poly.type
_entity_poly.pdbx_seq_one_letter_code
_entity_poly.pdbx_strand_id
1 'polypeptide(L)'
;DGGFLPAHAAFIGSVLSNGLTITAITKHVGGIVNPIVMGGTILASDKAGGGPVLAATADEWMADVLLSAYPKYSPSCVLAANFPRAAQAYYDDALEPLFNAAVPALAKLKAAAPGPLVGLALVAGDAALAAGLGVYAFGFKGAATLAVAVLAGVTAHRAARK
;
A
#
# COMPACT_ATOMS: atom_id res chain seq x y z
N ASP A 1 -6.62 16.11 -15.77
CA ASP A 1 -5.15 16.27 -15.65
C ASP A 1 -4.33 15.03 -16.04
N GLY A 2 -4.97 13.96 -16.56
CA GLY A 2 -4.31 12.95 -17.41
C GLY A 2 -3.60 11.78 -16.70
N GLY A 3 -3.46 11.80 -15.38
CA GLY A 3 -2.80 10.72 -14.64
C GLY A 3 -3.35 10.52 -13.23
N PHE A 4 -2.95 9.42 -12.60
CA PHE A 4 -3.22 9.18 -11.19
C PHE A 4 -2.32 10.07 -10.32
N LEU A 5 -2.92 10.68 -9.29
CA LEU A 5 -2.26 11.49 -8.28
C LEU A 5 -2.84 11.13 -6.90
N PRO A 6 -2.09 11.36 -5.82
CA PRO A 6 -2.65 11.21 -4.48
C PRO A 6 -3.80 12.20 -4.25
N ALA A 7 -4.80 11.78 -3.47
CA ALA A 7 -6.02 12.57 -3.26
C ALA A 7 -5.74 13.95 -2.64
N HIS A 8 -4.78 14.05 -1.72
CA HIS A 8 -4.37 15.31 -1.11
C HIS A 8 -3.74 16.33 -2.08
N ALA A 9 -3.33 15.91 -3.28
CA ALA A 9 -2.81 16.81 -4.31
C ALA A 9 -3.91 17.40 -5.20
N ALA A 10 -5.16 16.93 -5.08
CA ALA A 10 -6.30 17.51 -5.80
C ALA A 10 -6.61 18.92 -5.29
N PHE A 11 -7.00 19.81 -6.20
CA PHE A 11 -7.39 21.19 -5.89
C PHE A 11 -8.63 21.60 -6.68
N ILE A 12 -9.28 22.70 -6.26
CA ILE A 12 -10.44 23.26 -6.98
C ILE A 12 -9.99 23.66 -8.39
N GLY A 13 -10.65 23.14 -9.41
CA GLY A 13 -10.26 23.30 -10.82
C GLY A 13 -9.59 22.08 -11.44
N SER A 14 -9.12 21.09 -10.65
CA SER A 14 -8.67 19.81 -11.18
C SER A 14 -9.80 19.05 -11.89
N VAL A 15 -9.46 18.24 -12.87
CA VAL A 15 -10.43 17.43 -13.65
C VAL A 15 -10.31 15.94 -13.30
N LEU A 16 -11.42 15.36 -12.84
CA LEU A 16 -11.56 13.95 -12.48
C LEU A 16 -11.66 13.06 -13.74
N SER A 17 -11.53 11.74 -13.56
CA SER A 17 -11.53 10.77 -14.67
C SER A 17 -12.82 10.74 -15.49
N ASN A 18 -13.94 11.18 -14.91
CA ASN A 18 -15.24 11.29 -15.57
C ASN A 18 -15.43 12.62 -16.32
N GLY A 19 -14.37 13.45 -16.39
CA GLY A 19 -14.39 14.75 -17.06
C GLY A 19 -14.98 15.88 -16.24
N LEU A 20 -15.43 15.64 -15.00
CA LEU A 20 -15.97 16.67 -14.13
C LEU A 20 -14.86 17.46 -13.42
N THR A 21 -15.06 18.76 -13.29
CA THR A 21 -14.17 19.66 -12.57
C THR A 21 -14.51 19.70 -11.09
N ILE A 22 -13.49 19.64 -10.23
CA ILE A 22 -13.65 19.80 -8.78
C ILE A 22 -14.03 21.25 -8.48
N THR A 23 -15.21 21.47 -7.92
CA THR A 23 -15.70 22.79 -7.48
C THR A 23 -15.57 23.01 -5.98
N ALA A 24 -15.50 21.94 -5.19
CA ALA A 24 -15.33 21.98 -3.75
C ALA A 24 -14.60 20.72 -3.25
N ILE A 25 -13.83 20.85 -2.16
CA ILE A 25 -13.17 19.74 -1.47
C ILE A 25 -13.57 19.79 0.00
N THR A 26 -14.04 18.67 0.52
CA THR A 26 -14.37 18.53 1.95
C THR A 26 -13.59 17.35 2.54
N LYS A 27 -13.25 17.45 3.83
CA LYS A 27 -12.61 16.35 4.57
C LYS A 27 -13.69 15.56 5.28
N HIS A 28 -13.62 14.24 5.19
CA HIS A 28 -14.52 13.34 5.88
C HIS A 28 -13.72 12.24 6.58
N VAL A 29 -14.19 11.81 7.76
CA VAL A 29 -13.65 10.67 8.50
C VAL A 29 -14.78 9.66 8.67
N GLY A 30 -14.53 8.41 8.28
CA GLY A 30 -15.50 7.33 8.38
C GLY A 30 -14.85 5.97 8.16
N GLY A 31 -15.66 4.91 8.10
CA GLY A 31 -15.19 3.59 7.71
C GLY A 31 -14.62 3.63 6.29
N ILE A 32 -13.41 3.10 6.12
CA ILE A 32 -12.72 3.03 4.82
C ILE A 32 -12.80 1.59 4.34
N VAL A 33 -13.25 1.41 3.10
CA VAL A 33 -13.19 0.13 2.39
C VAL A 33 -12.22 0.31 1.23
N ASN A 34 -11.09 -0.39 1.26
CA ASN A 34 -10.07 -0.35 0.21
C ASN A 34 -9.89 -1.76 -0.37
N PRO A 35 -10.77 -2.19 -1.28
CA PRO A 35 -10.70 -3.53 -1.83
C PRO A 35 -9.48 -3.64 -2.75
N ILE A 36 -8.66 -4.67 -2.56
CA ILE A 36 -7.54 -4.97 -3.45
C ILE A 36 -8.08 -5.81 -4.61
N VAL A 37 -8.04 -5.27 -5.83
CA VAL A 37 -8.53 -5.95 -7.04
C VAL A 37 -7.43 -6.14 -8.06
N MET A 38 -7.53 -7.19 -8.87
CA MET A 38 -6.55 -7.51 -9.92
C MET A 38 -6.27 -6.34 -10.87
N GLY A 39 -7.27 -5.51 -11.17
CA GLY A 39 -7.15 -4.35 -12.04
C GLY A 39 -6.46 -3.14 -11.39
N GLY A 40 -6.12 -3.20 -10.09
CA GLY A 40 -5.49 -2.12 -9.35
C GLY A 40 -6.31 -0.83 -9.27
N THR A 41 -7.59 -0.87 -9.69
CA THR A 41 -8.46 0.29 -9.84
C THR A 41 -9.90 -0.06 -9.49
N ILE A 42 -10.62 0.93 -8.95
CA ILE A 42 -12.04 0.85 -8.59
C ILE A 42 -12.79 2.05 -9.15
N LEU A 43 -14.10 1.88 -9.31
CA LEU A 43 -15.01 2.99 -9.53
C LEU A 43 -15.55 3.45 -8.17
N ALA A 44 -15.15 4.64 -7.74
CA ALA A 44 -15.55 5.25 -6.48
C ALA A 44 -16.65 6.29 -6.72
N SER A 45 -17.68 6.27 -5.88
CA SER A 45 -18.80 7.21 -5.89
C SER A 45 -19.09 7.65 -4.45
N ASP A 46 -19.71 8.81 -4.29
CA ASP A 46 -20.31 9.15 -3.00
C ASP A 46 -21.51 8.22 -2.69
N LYS A 47 -21.95 8.25 -1.43
CA LYS A 47 -23.11 7.48 -0.97
C LYS A 47 -24.44 8.00 -1.55
N ALA A 48 -24.47 9.25 -2.00
CA ALA A 48 -25.65 9.89 -2.57
C ALA A 48 -25.90 9.47 -4.03
N GLY A 49 -24.97 8.74 -4.66
CA GLY A 49 -25.12 8.19 -6.00
C GLY A 49 -24.57 9.10 -7.10
N GLY A 50 -23.51 9.86 -6.83
CA GLY A 50 -22.81 10.66 -7.84
C GLY A 50 -22.19 9.83 -8.99
N GLY A 51 -21.81 10.51 -10.07
CA GLY A 51 -21.11 9.87 -11.19
C GLY A 51 -19.77 9.27 -10.73
N PRO A 52 -19.50 7.98 -10.96
CA PRO A 52 -18.31 7.33 -10.42
C PRO A 52 -17.03 7.90 -11.05
N VAL A 53 -15.96 7.90 -10.27
CA VAL A 53 -14.61 8.25 -10.70
C VAL A 53 -13.69 7.05 -10.56
N LEU A 54 -12.75 6.91 -11.48
CA LEU A 54 -11.73 5.90 -11.46
C LEU A 54 -10.69 6.28 -10.41
N ALA A 55 -10.50 5.40 -9.43
CA ALA A 55 -9.49 5.54 -8.39
C ALA A 55 -8.58 4.32 -8.37
N ALA A 56 -7.32 4.50 -7.99
CA ALA A 56 -6.41 3.37 -7.75
C ALA A 56 -6.78 2.66 -6.44
N THR A 57 -6.58 1.34 -6.38
CA THR A 57 -6.70 0.57 -5.15
C THR A 57 -5.36 0.54 -4.44
N ALA A 58 -5.25 1.30 -3.35
CA ALA A 58 -4.16 1.25 -2.39
C ALA A 58 -4.34 2.36 -1.35
N ASP A 59 -3.64 2.23 -0.23
CA ASP A 59 -3.65 3.28 0.77
C ASP A 59 -2.89 4.52 0.26
N GLU A 60 -3.48 5.69 0.52
CA GLU A 60 -2.94 6.97 0.05
C GLU A 60 -1.50 7.25 0.52
N TRP A 61 -1.13 6.76 1.71
CA TRP A 61 0.22 6.97 2.28
C TRP A 61 1.33 6.27 1.48
N MET A 62 0.99 5.36 0.55
CA MET A 62 1.92 4.68 -0.36
C MET A 62 1.84 5.19 -1.80
N ALA A 63 1.07 6.25 -2.07
CA ALA A 63 0.87 6.76 -3.43
C ALA A 63 2.18 7.18 -4.12
N ASP A 64 3.13 7.75 -3.38
CA ASP A 64 4.47 8.11 -3.86
C ASP A 64 5.25 6.90 -4.39
N VAL A 65 5.07 5.74 -3.77
CA VAL A 65 5.72 4.49 -4.20
C VAL A 65 4.96 3.86 -5.37
N LEU A 66 3.64 3.72 -5.24
CA LEU A 66 2.81 3.00 -6.20
C LEU A 66 2.68 3.72 -7.54
N LEU A 67 2.72 5.05 -7.53
CA LEU A 67 2.70 5.87 -8.74
C LEU A 67 4.11 6.10 -9.32
N SER A 68 5.17 5.63 -8.65
CA SER A 68 6.53 5.68 -9.18
C SER A 68 6.82 4.54 -10.17
N ALA A 69 8.04 4.50 -10.71
CA ALA A 69 8.51 3.36 -11.49
C ALA A 69 8.85 2.13 -10.64
N TYR A 70 8.94 2.25 -9.32
CA TYR A 70 9.41 1.20 -8.42
C TYR A 70 8.63 -0.13 -8.53
N PRO A 71 7.28 -0.15 -8.60
CA PRO A 71 6.53 -1.40 -8.71
C PRO A 71 6.93 -2.28 -9.91
N LYS A 72 7.45 -1.67 -10.98
CA LYS A 72 7.96 -2.41 -12.16
C LYS A 72 9.20 -3.25 -11.87
N TYR A 73 9.92 -2.90 -10.81
CA TYR A 73 11.17 -3.53 -10.39
C TYR A 73 11.03 -4.26 -9.05
N SER A 74 9.83 -4.31 -8.47
CA SER A 74 9.57 -4.93 -7.18
C SER A 74 9.46 -6.46 -7.34
N PRO A 75 10.40 -7.24 -6.80
CA PRO A 75 10.27 -8.69 -6.72
C PRO A 75 8.97 -9.17 -6.07
N SER A 76 8.45 -8.48 -5.04
CA SER A 76 7.19 -8.91 -4.43
C SER A 76 5.99 -8.69 -5.37
N CYS A 77 5.95 -7.58 -6.11
CA CYS A 77 4.94 -7.35 -7.14
C CYS A 77 5.03 -8.39 -8.27
N VAL A 78 6.24 -8.71 -8.73
CA VAL A 78 6.45 -9.72 -9.78
C VAL A 78 5.98 -11.10 -9.31
N LEU A 79 6.35 -11.52 -8.10
CA LEU A 79 5.91 -12.80 -7.55
C LEU A 79 4.40 -12.83 -7.33
N ALA A 80 3.82 -11.74 -6.80
CA ALA A 80 2.38 -11.64 -6.60
C ALA A 80 1.60 -11.74 -7.92
N ALA A 81 2.09 -11.11 -8.98
CA ALA A 81 1.47 -11.20 -10.32
C ALA A 81 1.53 -12.62 -10.91
N ASN A 82 2.59 -13.38 -10.65
CA ASN A 82 2.75 -14.75 -11.15
C ASN A 82 2.01 -15.79 -10.29
N PHE A 83 1.84 -15.52 -8.98
CA PHE A 83 1.23 -16.44 -8.02
C PHE A 83 0.10 -15.77 -7.22
N PRO A 84 -0.96 -15.23 -7.87
CA PRO A 84 -1.96 -14.37 -7.22
C PRO A 84 -2.68 -15.06 -6.06
N ARG A 85 -2.98 -16.36 -6.18
CA ARG A 85 -3.62 -17.13 -5.11
C ARG A 85 -2.72 -17.34 -3.88
N ALA A 86 -1.42 -17.60 -4.10
CA ALA A 86 -0.47 -17.75 -2.99
C ALA A 86 -0.21 -16.40 -2.31
N ALA A 87 -0.14 -15.32 -3.09
CA ALA A 87 -0.01 -13.96 -2.59
C ALA A 87 -1.22 -13.55 -1.74
N GLN A 88 -2.45 -13.85 -2.17
CA GLN A 88 -3.64 -13.58 -1.39
C GLN A 88 -3.62 -14.36 -0.06
N ALA A 89 -3.39 -15.68 -0.10
CA ALA A 89 -3.35 -16.50 1.11
C ALA A 89 -2.25 -16.07 2.09
N TYR A 90 -1.08 -15.66 1.56
CA TYR A 90 -0.01 -15.11 2.38
C TYR A 90 -0.38 -13.76 3.00
N TYR A 91 -1.07 -12.91 2.24
CA TYR A 91 -1.57 -11.65 2.76
C TYR A 91 -2.54 -11.87 3.92
N ASP A 92 -3.57 -12.68 3.70
CA ASP A 92 -4.64 -12.96 4.67
C ASP A 92 -4.07 -13.63 5.95
N ASP A 93 -3.22 -14.65 5.80
CA ASP A 93 -2.70 -15.43 6.93
C ASP A 93 -1.64 -14.68 7.75
N ALA A 94 -0.78 -13.88 7.11
CA ALA A 94 0.45 -13.37 7.71
C ALA A 94 0.59 -11.84 7.69
N LEU A 95 0.30 -11.21 6.55
CA LEU A 95 0.57 -9.78 6.37
C LEU A 95 -0.53 -8.90 6.94
N GLU A 96 -1.80 -9.26 6.76
CA GLU A 96 -2.93 -8.46 7.23
C GLU A 96 -2.90 -8.27 8.77
N PRO A 97 -2.73 -9.32 9.61
CA PRO A 97 -2.62 -9.13 11.06
C PRO A 97 -1.43 -8.25 11.44
N LEU A 98 -0.28 -8.42 10.76
CA LEU A 98 0.93 -7.66 11.01
C LEU A 98 0.75 -6.18 10.64
N PHE A 99 0.22 -5.89 9.44
CA PHE A 99 0.05 -4.53 8.96
C PHE A 99 -1.05 -3.79 9.71
N ASN A 100 -2.14 -4.46 10.09
CA ASN A 100 -3.15 -3.86 10.95
C ASN A 100 -2.56 -3.37 12.28
N ALA A 101 -1.56 -4.07 12.83
CA ALA A 101 -0.84 -3.63 14.02
C ALA A 101 0.23 -2.57 13.73
N ALA A 102 0.97 -2.69 12.61
CA ALA A 102 2.18 -1.91 12.36
C ALA A 102 1.96 -0.61 11.57
N VAL A 103 0.97 -0.53 10.68
CA VAL A 103 0.76 0.60 9.76
C VAL A 103 0.68 1.96 10.47
N PRO A 104 -0.03 2.12 11.60
CA PRO A 104 -0.06 3.41 12.31
C PRO A 104 1.33 3.91 12.75
N ALA A 105 2.22 2.99 13.12
CA ALA A 105 3.60 3.33 13.49
C ALA A 105 4.49 3.55 12.26
N LEU A 106 4.35 2.71 11.24
CA LEU A 106 5.11 2.81 9.99
C LEU A 106 4.81 4.11 9.24
N ALA A 107 3.55 4.54 9.19
CA ALA A 107 3.15 5.79 8.57
C ALA A 107 3.79 7.01 9.27
N LYS A 108 3.80 7.01 10.60
CA LYS A 108 4.48 8.05 11.40
C LYS A 108 5.99 8.06 11.18
N LEU A 109 6.62 6.87 11.14
CA LEU A 109 8.05 6.73 10.89
C LEU A 109 8.42 7.22 9.49
N LYS A 110 7.65 6.84 8.46
CA LYS A 110 7.87 7.31 7.08
C LYS A 110 7.82 8.83 6.99
N ALA A 111 6.83 9.45 7.63
CA ALA A 111 6.66 10.90 7.63
C ALA A 111 7.84 11.66 8.30
N ALA A 112 8.51 11.03 9.27
CA ALA A 112 9.65 11.62 9.98
C ALA A 112 11.03 11.24 9.39
N ALA A 113 11.09 10.21 8.54
CA ALA A 113 12.35 9.67 8.05
C ALA A 113 12.89 10.43 6.83
N PRO A 114 14.22 10.63 6.73
CA PRO A 114 14.86 11.09 5.50
C PRO A 114 14.55 10.18 4.32
N GLY A 115 14.32 10.76 3.13
CA GLY A 115 13.98 10.04 1.90
C GLY A 115 14.86 8.83 1.57
N PRO A 116 16.21 8.90 1.69
CA PRO A 116 17.06 7.75 1.45
C PRO A 116 16.80 6.56 2.38
N LEU A 117 16.47 6.81 3.65
CA LEU A 117 16.12 5.76 4.60
C LEU A 117 14.77 5.14 4.28
N VAL A 118 13.80 5.94 3.81
CA VAL A 118 12.51 5.43 3.33
C VAL A 118 12.73 4.54 2.11
N GLY A 119 13.58 4.94 1.17
CA GLY A 119 13.93 4.13 0.00
C GLY A 119 14.62 2.82 0.37
N LEU A 120 15.58 2.83 1.30
CA LEU A 120 16.23 1.61 1.79
C LEU A 120 15.26 0.68 2.50
N ALA A 121 14.39 1.23 3.36
CA ALA A 121 13.37 0.45 4.07
C ALA A 121 12.37 -0.18 3.10
N LEU A 122 11.99 0.55 2.04
CA LEU A 122 11.13 0.05 0.98
C LEU A 122 11.78 -1.14 0.25
N VAL A 123 13.03 -1.00 -0.20
CA VAL A 123 13.75 -2.08 -0.90
C VAL A 123 13.94 -3.30 -0.01
N ALA A 124 14.31 -3.10 1.26
CA ALA A 124 14.46 -4.20 2.21
C ALA A 124 13.13 -4.90 2.51
N GLY A 125 12.05 -4.11 2.68
CA GLY A 125 10.71 -4.62 2.90
C GLY A 125 10.21 -5.45 1.71
N ASP A 126 10.40 -4.94 0.49
CA ASP A 126 10.02 -5.63 -0.74
C ASP A 126 10.75 -6.97 -0.92
N ALA A 127 12.06 -7.00 -0.68
CA ALA A 127 12.85 -8.24 -0.72
C ALA A 127 12.35 -9.27 0.31
N ALA A 128 11.95 -8.83 1.50
CA ALA A 128 11.43 -9.72 2.52
C ALA A 128 10.00 -10.18 2.27
N LEU A 129 9.15 -9.33 1.70
CA LEU A 129 7.83 -9.73 1.23
C LEU A 129 7.95 -10.81 0.14
N ALA A 130 8.89 -10.63 -0.80
CA ALA A 130 9.19 -11.60 -1.84
C ALA A 130 9.71 -12.93 -1.26
N ALA A 131 10.69 -12.87 -0.35
CA ALA A 131 11.22 -14.05 0.31
C ALA A 131 10.16 -14.79 1.13
N GLY A 132 9.38 -14.05 1.93
CA GLY A 132 8.30 -14.60 2.73
C GLY A 132 7.20 -15.24 1.88
N LEU A 133 6.83 -14.62 0.76
CA LEU A 133 5.89 -15.21 -0.21
C LEU A 133 6.44 -16.50 -0.81
N GLY A 134 7.73 -16.53 -1.17
CA GLY A 134 8.40 -17.75 -1.64
C GLY A 134 8.33 -18.87 -0.59
N VAL A 135 8.75 -18.58 0.64
CA VAL A 135 8.72 -19.53 1.78
C VAL A 135 7.29 -20.02 2.06
N TYR A 136 6.30 -19.12 1.99
CA TYR A 136 4.90 -19.44 2.18
C TYR A 136 4.39 -20.37 1.07
N ALA A 137 4.74 -20.10 -0.18
CA ALA A 137 4.35 -20.93 -1.33
C ALA A 137 4.93 -22.35 -1.27
N PHE A 138 6.08 -22.55 -0.62
CA PHE A 138 6.65 -23.87 -0.34
C PHE A 138 6.05 -24.59 0.89
N GLY A 139 5.03 -24.01 1.53
CA GLY A 139 4.30 -24.64 2.64
C GLY A 139 4.84 -24.33 4.03
N PHE A 140 5.88 -23.52 4.17
CA PHE A 140 6.49 -23.18 5.47
C PHE A 140 5.82 -21.94 6.10
N LYS A 141 4.52 -22.06 6.42
CA LYS A 141 3.69 -20.93 6.88
C LYS A 141 4.25 -20.17 8.09
N GLY A 142 4.81 -20.87 9.08
CA GLY A 142 5.39 -20.25 10.28
C GLY A 142 6.72 -19.52 10.06
N ALA A 143 7.52 -19.96 9.08
CA ALA A 143 8.76 -19.28 8.71
C ALA A 143 8.48 -18.02 7.86
N ALA A 144 7.41 -18.03 7.07
CA ALA A 144 6.98 -16.87 6.29
C ALA A 144 6.57 -15.68 7.18
N THR A 145 5.89 -15.93 8.31
CA THR A 145 5.54 -14.90 9.30
C THR A 145 6.77 -14.31 9.98
N LEU A 146 7.77 -15.15 10.32
CA LEU A 146 9.04 -14.71 10.90
C LEU A 146 9.87 -13.85 9.95
N ALA A 147 9.91 -14.18 8.66
CA ALA A 147 10.65 -13.41 7.66
C ALA A 147 10.23 -11.93 7.59
N VAL A 148 8.94 -11.65 7.80
CA VAL A 148 8.39 -10.28 7.82
C VAL A 148 8.46 -9.67 9.22
N ALA A 149 8.20 -10.46 10.27
CA ALA A 149 8.24 -9.99 11.65
C ALA A 149 9.65 -9.54 12.09
N VAL A 150 10.71 -10.17 11.59
CA VAL A 150 12.10 -9.77 11.90
C VAL A 150 12.39 -8.34 11.41
N LEU A 151 11.83 -7.91 10.28
CA LEU A 151 12.00 -6.52 9.81
C LEU A 151 11.16 -5.51 10.59
N ALA A 152 9.95 -5.88 11.00
CA ALA A 152 9.11 -5.06 11.86
C ALA A 152 9.68 -4.92 13.30
N GLY A 153 10.25 -6.00 13.84
CA GLY A 153 10.83 -6.03 15.20
C GLY A 153 12.18 -5.32 15.30
N VAL A 154 13.05 -5.44 14.29
CA VAL A 154 14.37 -4.78 14.26
C VAL A 154 14.24 -3.25 14.17
N THR A 155 13.15 -2.74 13.59
CA THR A 155 12.88 -1.29 13.53
C THR A 155 12.25 -0.75 14.81
N ALA A 156 11.35 -1.49 15.46
CA ALA A 156 10.73 -1.10 16.73
C ALA A 156 11.71 -1.11 17.92
N HIS A 157 12.61 -2.10 18.00
CA HIS A 157 13.51 -2.22 19.15
C HIS A 157 14.61 -1.13 19.20
N ARG A 158 14.93 -0.52 18.04
CA ARG A 158 15.93 0.56 17.93
C ARG A 158 15.36 1.95 18.24
N ALA A 159 14.04 2.12 18.08
CA ALA A 159 13.34 3.36 18.45
C ALA A 159 13.08 3.48 19.96
N ALA A 160 12.93 2.36 20.67
CA ALA A 160 12.74 2.34 22.13
C ALA A 160 14.04 2.45 22.96
N ARG A 161 15.21 2.56 22.32
CA ARG A 161 16.54 2.68 22.96
C ARG A 161 17.21 4.05 22.78
N LYS A 162 16.48 5.05 22.33
CA LYS A 162 16.88 6.47 22.34
C LYS A 162 15.88 7.25 23.19
#